data_AF-I6ZM13-F1
#
_entry.id   AF-I6ZM13-F1
#
_cell.length_a   1.000
_cell.length_b   1.000
_cell.length_c   1.000
_cell.angle_alpha   90.00
_cell.angle_beta   90.00
_cell.angle_gamma   90.00
#
_symmetry.space_group_name_H-M   'P 1'
#
loop_
_entity.id
_entity.type
_entity.pdbx_description
1 polymer ?
#
loop_
_entity_poly.entity_id
_entity_poly.type
_entity_poly.pdbx_seq_one_letter_code
_entity_poly.pdbx_strand_id
1 'polypeptide(L)' 'DRIVKKGHYTERAAALVTKTILEVVKICHQHGVIHRDLKPENFLYSDTGETASLKTIDFGLSIFFEPGQHFTEIVGSP' A
#
# COMPACT_ATOMS: atom_id res chain seq x y z
N ASP A 1 2.83 5.54 12.69
CA ASP A 1 1.60 5.93 11.99
C ASP A 1 0.35 5.38 12.66
N ARG A 2 -0.86 5.91 12.41
CA ARG A 2 -2.13 5.45 13.04
C ARG A 2 -2.46 3.99 12.70
N ILE A 3 -1.95 3.48 11.58
CA ILE A 3 -2.04 2.06 11.21
C ILE A 3 -1.23 1.20 12.19
N VAL A 4 -0.01 1.61 12.52
CA VAL A 4 0.94 0.85 13.36
C VAL A 4 0.71 1.08 14.87
N LYS A 5 0.18 2.24 15.26
CA LYS A 5 0.08 2.66 16.68
C LYS A 5 -1.11 2.06 17.46
N LYS A 6 -2.04 1.35 16.82
CA LYS A 6 -3.16 0.71 17.55
C LYS A 6 -2.75 -0.69 18.00
N GLY A 7 -2.54 -0.86 19.31
CA GLY A 7 -2.16 -2.16 19.90
C GLY A 7 -3.16 -3.29 19.62
N HIS A 8 -4.45 -2.99 19.46
CA HIS A 8 -5.45 -3.94 18.94
C HIS A 8 -6.28 -3.30 17.84
N TYR A 9 -6.40 -4.02 16.72
CA TYR A 9 -7.26 -3.69 15.60
C TYR A 9 -8.42 -4.68 15.57
N THR A 10 -9.66 -4.19 15.51
CA THR A 10 -10.79 -5.09 15.22
C THR A 10 -10.72 -5.52 13.76
N GLU A 11 -11.22 -6.72 13.44
CA GLU A 11 -11.31 -7.19 12.05
C GLU A 11 -12.01 -6.17 11.15
N ARG A 12 -13.08 -5.54 11.66
CA ARG A 12 -13.80 -4.48 10.95
C ARG A 12 -12.90 -3.29 10.63
N ALA A 13 -12.10 -2.83 11.58
CA ALA A 13 -11.19 -1.72 11.34
C ALA A 13 -10.08 -2.12 10.35
N ALA A 14 -9.56 -3.35 10.44
CA ALA A 14 -8.50 -3.84 9.57
C ALA A 14 -9.01 -3.94 8.13
N ALA A 15 -10.21 -4.50 7.94
CA ALA A 15 -10.86 -4.59 6.64
C ALA A 15 -11.05 -3.23 5.95
N LEU A 16 -11.36 -2.17 6.71
CA LEU A 16 -11.48 -0.82 6.15
C LEU A 16 -10.13 -0.30 5.63
N VAL A 17 -9.05 -0.47 6.38
CA VAL A 17 -7.71 -0.07 5.96
C VAL A 17 -7.23 -0.90 4.77
N THR A 18 -7.40 -2.22 4.83
CA THR A 18 -7.03 -3.13 3.74
C THR A 18 -7.79 -2.80 2.46
N LYS A 19 -9.07 -2.44 2.54
CA LYS A 19 -9.84 -1.99 1.37
C LYS A 19 -9.19 -0.78 0.70
N THR A 20 -8.81 0.24 1.48
CA THR A 20 -8.13 1.42 0.93
C THR A 20 -6.77 1.07 0.32
N ILE A 21 -5.99 0.20 0.96
CA ILE A 21 -4.72 -0.30 0.40
C ILE A 21 -4.95 -0.99 -0.96
N LEU A 22 -5.96 -1.87 -1.05
CA LEU A 22 -6.29 -2.56 -2.31
C LEU A 22 -6.78 -1.61 -3.40
N GLU A 23 -7.49 -0.54 -3.05
CA GLU A 23 -7.87 0.50 -4.01
C GLU A 23 -6.64 1.21 -4.58
N VAL A 24 -5.63 1.51 -3.76
CA VAL A 24 -4.36 2.08 -4.24
C VAL A 24 -3.62 1.10 -5.15
N VAL A 25 -3.49 -0.17 -4.75
CA VAL A 25 -2.85 -1.21 -5.56
C VAL A 25 -3.54 -1.38 -6.91
N LYS A 26 -4.88 -1.38 -6.92
CA LYS A 26 -5.67 -1.41 -8.15
C LYS A 26 -5.32 -0.24 -9.08
N ILE A 27 -5.22 0.98 -8.55
CA ILE A 27 -4.87 2.16 -9.34
C ILE A 27 -3.45 2.03 -9.90
N CYS A 28 -2.47 1.59 -9.12
CA CYS A 28 -1.11 1.32 -9.60
C CYS A 28 -1.13 0.33 -10.77
N HIS A 29 -1.82 -0.80 -10.60
CA HIS A 29 -1.90 -1.83 -11.64
C HIS A 29 -2.61 -1.35 -12.91
N GLN A 30 -3.64 -0.50 -12.79
CA GLN A 30 -4.31 0.12 -13.94
C GLN A 30 -3.39 1.06 -14.74
N HIS A 31 -2.36 1.62 -14.10
CA HIS A 31 -1.36 2.46 -14.75
C HIS A 31 -0.07 1.69 -15.09
N GLY A 32 -0.11 0.36 -15.05
CA GLY A 32 1.03 -0.49 -15.38
C GLY A 32 2.19 -0.38 -14.39
N VAL A 33 1.93 -0.07 -13.11
CA VAL A 33 2.94 0.02 -12.05
C VAL A 33 2.77 -1.09 -11.02
N ILE A 34 3.84 -1.80 -10.68
CA ILE A 34 3.89 -2.70 -9.52
C ILE A 34 4.65 -2.00 -8.39
N HIS A 35 4.06 -1.88 -7.20
CA HIS A 35 4.72 -1.19 -6.08
C HIS A 35 5.95 -1.95 -5.54
N ARG A 36 5.84 -3.29 -5.45
CA ARG A 36 6.85 -4.26 -4.95
C ARG A 36 7.29 -4.13 -3.48
N ASP A 37 6.75 -3.18 -2.71
CA ASP A 37 7.06 -3.01 -1.28
C ASP A 37 5.84 -2.55 -0.47
N LEU A 38 4.79 -3.36 -0.46
CA LEU A 38 3.57 -3.05 0.29
C LEU A 38 3.74 -3.43 1.76
N LYS A 39 3.82 -2.43 2.63
CA LYS A 39 3.93 -2.59 4.08
C LYS A 39 3.28 -1.40 4.79
N PRO A 40 2.78 -1.55 6.03
CA PRO A 40 2.10 -0.47 6.76
C PRO A 40 2.87 0.85 6.81
N GLU A 41 4.21 0.79 6.87
CA GLU A 41 5.12 1.94 6.91
C GLU A 41 5.05 2.80 5.65
N ASN A 42 4.72 2.19 4.51
CA ASN A 42 4.58 2.87 3.23
C ASN A 42 3.18 3.46 3.03
N PHE A 43 2.29 3.38 4.02
CA PHE A 43 0.96 4.00 3.98
C PHE A 43 0.83 5.06 5.06
N LEU A 44 0.87 6.32 4.65
CA LEU A 44 0.79 7.47 5.55
C LEU A 44 -0.54 8.20 5.36
N TYR A 45 -1.07 8.73 6.45
CA TYR A 45 -2.18 9.68 6.37
C TYR A 45 -1.68 11.04 5.91
N SER A 46 -2.48 11.75 5.10
CA SER A 46 -2.16 13.09 4.60
C SER A 46 -1.92 14.13 5.69
N ASP A 47 -2.53 13.92 6.85
CA ASP A 47 -2.54 14.82 8.00
C ASP A 47 -2.99 14.05 9.26
N THR A 48 -3.18 14.75 10.37
CA THR A 48 -3.54 14.17 11.68
C THR A 48 -5.05 14.04 11.91
N GLY A 49 -5.88 14.55 11.00
CA GLY A 49 -7.34 14.54 11.11
C GLY A 49 -7.95 13.14 11.02
N GLU A 50 -9.14 12.94 11.58
CA GLU A 50 -9.85 11.66 11.53
C GLU A 50 -10.28 11.24 10.12
N THR A 51 -10.46 12.22 9.23
CA THR A 51 -10.85 12.04 7.83
C THR A 51 -9.67 12.11 6.88
N ALA A 52 -8.43 12.08 7.40
CA ALA A 52 -7.23 12.15 6.58
C ALA A 52 -7.21 11.02 5.53
N SER A 53 -6.79 11.36 4.32
CA SER A 53 -6.65 10.38 3.23
C SER A 53 -5.42 9.50 3.46
N LEU A 54 -5.55 8.19 3.23
CA LEU A 54 -4.40 7.29 3.25
C LEU A 54 -3.68 7.36 1.90
N LYS A 55 -2.35 7.54 1.94
CA LYS A 55 -1.49 7.68 0.77
C LYS A 55 -0.38 6.65 0.81
N THR A 56 -0.12 6.01 -0.33
CA THR A 56 1.07 5.18 -0.47
C THR A 56 2.27 6.06 -0.77
N ILE A 57 3.41 5.72 -0.18
CA ILE A 57 4.70 6.37 -0.38
C ILE A 57 5.75 5.31 -0.77
N ASP A 58 6.91 5.78 -1.20
CA ASP A 58 8.07 4.96 -1.53
C ASP A 58 7.87 3.99 -2.71
N PHE A 59 7.97 4.56 -3.91
CA PHE A 59 8.01 3.81 -5.17
C PHE A 59 9.46 3.44 -5.56
N GLY A 60 10.41 3.45 -4.62
CA GLY A 60 11.84 3.21 -4.93
C GLY A 60 12.11 1.81 -5.47
N LEU A 61 11.28 0.84 -5.08
CA LEU A 61 11.30 -0.51 -5.63
C LEU A 61 10.28 -0.70 -6.76
N SER A 62 9.50 0.30 -7.16
CA SER A 62 8.44 0.10 -8.14
C SER A 62 8.97 -0.05 -9.57
N ILE A 63 8.22 -0.77 -10.40
CA ILE A 63 8.52 -0.96 -11.81
C ILE A 63 7.27 -0.79 -12.67
N PHE A 64 7.49 -0.48 -13.94
CA PHE A 64 6.46 -0.62 -14.95
C PHE A 64 6.34 -2.08 -15.39
N PHE A 65 5.12 -2.49 -15.75
CA PHE A 65 4.85 -3.81 -16.29
C PHE A 65 3.80 -3.76 -17.40
N GLU A 66 3.83 -4.78 -18.25
CA GLU A 66 2.78 -5.07 -19.23
C GLU A 66 2.08 -6.38 -18.89
N PRO A 67 0.80 -6.55 -19.25
CA PRO A 67 0.09 -7.81 -19.06
C PRO A 67 0.84 -9.00 -19.68
N GLY A 68 1.09 -10.04 -18.87
CA GLY A 68 1.81 -11.24 -19.30
C GLY A 68 3.33 -11.21 -19.05
N GLN A 69 3.89 -10.10 -18.55
CA GLN A 69 5.28 -10.09 -18.09
C GLN A 69 5.46 -10.89 -16.80
N HIS A 70 6.59 -11.60 -16.72
CA HIS A 70 6.97 -12.41 -15.57
C HIS A 70 8.24 -11.85 -14.92
N PHE A 71 8.22 -11.74 -13.60
CA PHE A 71 9.35 -11.25 -12.80
C PHE A 71 9.87 -12.36 -11.89
N THR A 72 11.18 -12.53 -11.84
CA THR A 72 11.86 -13.58 -11.03
C THR A 72 12.75 -13.01 -9.93
N GLU A 73 12.87 -11.68 -9.86
CA GLU A 73 13.67 -10.98 -8.86
C GLU A 73 13.04 -11.13 -7.47
N ILE A 74 13.90 -11.37 -6.47
CA ILE A 74 13.49 -11.30 -5.06
C ILE A 74 13.62 -9.83 -4.64
N VAL A 75 12.48 -9.19 -4.38
CA VAL A 75 12.39 -7.78 -3.98
C VAL A 75 11.34 -7.60 -2.90
N GLY A 76 11.51 -6.56 -2.09
CA GLY A 76 10.66 -6.23 -0.95
C GLY A 76 11.49 -5.92 0.29
N SER A 77 10.81 -5.75 1.41
CA SER A 77 11.45 -5.56 2.72
C SER A 77 11.77 -6.91 3.40
N PRO A 78 12.82 -6.99 4.23
CA PRO A 78 13.16 -8.17 5.04
C PRO A 78 12.06 -8.61 6.02
#